data_AF-A0AA46Q632-F1
#
_entry.id   AF-A0AA46Q632-F1
#
_cell.length_a   1.000
_cell.length_b   1.000
_cell.length_c   1.000
_cell.angle_alpha   90.00
_cell.angle_beta   90.00
_cell.angle_gamma   90.00
#
_symmetry.space_group_name_H-M   'P 1'
#
loop_
_entity.id
_entity.type
_entity.pdbx_description
1 polymer ?
#
loop_
_entity_poly.entity_id
_entity_poly.type
_entity_poly.pdbx_seq_one_letter_code
_entity_poly.pdbx_strand_id
1 'polypeptide(L)'
;MSIDGIVRDLESTALVVSVAIAAVLALRVPMRRAFGAGIAYALWIAVPLALLAALLPSGWRPALPAGLALDMPAVLVGVTRAQMSVGDGVSASGQATVWLLSLWLAGALASAAVLWRQQRRYRRSLGRLQPGEDGVLVAEHALHGPLVLGAWRPQVVVPMDFAARYPPPQAQLVLAHERMHIARGDTRSNLLLAVLRCVYWFNPLLHWAATRFRLDQELACDAAVLVRHPGTRRHYAEAMLQTQLDALALPVGCHWQAGSVLCQRIALLRRPAVRGWRRRLGLAAVTLAALSGSAVVLALPTAAPVGGMARDLVASEMESAPAPQRGAANARATRPAKMIDLTPPKYPEEAVRAGISGKVMLLVELDAHGRPSDVRVLDHGSGSAVLDAAAVSAAWKWRFSPATEHGRPVPSRMKIPVAFDVEMDPVAAPAGVAEAADYRWYRLDEGAGDAVASLCDKTFAGTSGAAPLCGMARTVR
;
A
#
# COMPACT_ATOMS: atom_id res chain seq x y z
N MET A 1 -23.57 8.19 -26.85
CA MET A 1 -22.14 8.02 -26.49
C MET A 1 -21.52 7.08 -27.52
N SER A 2 -20.46 7.48 -28.21
CA SER A 2 -19.72 6.57 -29.09
C SER A 2 -18.90 5.59 -28.24
N ILE A 3 -18.70 4.36 -28.74
CA ILE A 3 -17.85 3.34 -28.10
C ILE A 3 -16.41 3.88 -27.90
N ASP A 4 -15.90 4.66 -28.85
CA ASP A 4 -14.60 5.32 -28.75
C ASP A 4 -14.57 6.47 -27.72
N GLY A 5 -15.73 7.00 -27.35
CA GLY A 5 -15.85 7.94 -26.23
C GLY A 5 -15.64 7.24 -24.89
N ILE A 6 -16.26 6.07 -24.71
CA ILE A 6 -16.16 5.28 -23.47
C ILE A 6 -14.71 4.87 -23.19
N VAL A 7 -13.97 4.43 -24.21
CA VAL A 7 -12.56 4.03 -24.05
C VAL A 7 -11.69 5.22 -23.64
N ARG A 8 -11.85 6.38 -24.30
CA ARG A 8 -11.12 7.60 -23.94
C ARG A 8 -11.46 8.11 -22.53
N ASP A 9 -12.71 8.01 -22.12
CA ASP A 9 -13.13 8.37 -20.76
C ASP A 9 -12.53 7.41 -19.73
N LEU A 10 -12.45 6.12 -20.04
CA LEU A 10 -11.82 5.13 -19.16
C LEU A 10 -10.31 5.38 -19.00
N GLU A 11 -9.59 5.67 -20.09
CA GLU A 11 -8.17 5.99 -20.07
C GLU A 11 -7.87 7.27 -19.29
N SER A 12 -8.62 8.35 -19.57
CA SER A 12 -8.44 9.63 -18.89
C SER A 12 -8.74 9.53 -17.39
N THR A 13 -9.83 8.86 -17.01
CA THR A 13 -10.16 8.66 -15.60
C THR A 13 -9.16 7.75 -14.89
N ALA A 14 -8.60 6.73 -15.56
CA ALA A 14 -7.54 5.89 -15.01
C ALA A 14 -6.26 6.70 -14.72
N LEU A 15 -5.89 7.63 -15.61
CA LEU A 15 -4.76 8.54 -15.40
C LEU A 15 -5.01 9.45 -14.19
N VAL A 16 -6.19 10.10 -14.14
CA VAL A 16 -6.57 11.01 -13.04
C VAL A 16 -6.53 10.30 -11.70
N VAL A 17 -7.13 9.11 -11.61
CA VAL A 17 -7.12 8.28 -10.40
C VAL A 17 -5.68 7.93 -10.00
N SER A 18 -4.82 7.58 -10.96
CA SER A 18 -3.42 7.23 -10.68
C SER A 18 -2.61 8.42 -10.16
N VAL A 19 -2.76 9.60 -10.76
CA VAL A 19 -2.09 10.84 -10.31
C VAL A 19 -2.57 11.23 -8.92
N ALA A 20 -3.88 11.20 -8.66
CA ALA A 20 -4.45 11.49 -7.35
C ALA A 20 -3.93 10.53 -6.28
N ILE A 21 -3.86 9.23 -6.60
CA ILE A 21 -3.30 8.21 -5.71
C ILE A 21 -1.81 8.48 -5.42
N ALA A 22 -1.01 8.78 -6.45
CA ALA A 22 0.42 9.08 -6.29
C ALA A 22 0.63 10.30 -5.36
N ALA A 23 -0.17 11.36 -5.54
CA ALA A 23 -0.14 12.54 -4.68
C ALA A 23 -0.48 12.20 -3.22
N VAL A 24 -1.54 11.42 -2.99
CA VAL A 24 -1.92 10.98 -1.63
C VAL A 24 -0.81 10.12 -1.01
N LEU A 25 -0.21 9.21 -1.77
CA LEU A 25 0.87 8.35 -1.28
C LEU A 25 2.12 9.14 -0.87
N ALA A 26 2.45 10.21 -1.59
CA ALA A 26 3.53 11.13 -1.24
C ALA A 26 3.20 11.95 0.01
N LEU A 27 1.96 12.45 0.12
CA LEU A 27 1.54 13.37 1.18
C LEU A 27 1.14 12.70 2.50
N ARG A 28 0.68 11.43 2.47
CA ARG A 28 0.11 10.78 3.67
C ARG A 28 1.08 10.69 4.85
N VAL A 29 2.37 10.42 4.60
CA VAL A 29 3.37 10.28 5.66
C VAL A 29 3.71 11.64 6.30
N PRO A 30 4.07 12.69 5.56
CA PRO A 30 4.32 14.01 6.16
C PRO A 30 3.07 14.56 6.83
N MET A 31 1.89 14.42 6.22
CA MET A 31 0.62 14.87 6.82
C MET A 31 0.28 14.10 8.10
N ARG A 32 0.54 12.79 8.16
CA ARG A 32 0.38 12.00 9.39
C ARG A 32 1.31 12.48 10.51
N ARG A 33 2.56 12.80 10.16
CA ARG A 33 3.55 13.30 11.14
C ARG A 33 3.17 14.69 11.66
N ALA A 34 2.72 15.58 10.77
CA ALA A 34 2.40 16.96 11.10
C ALA A 34 1.02 17.16 11.74
N PHE A 35 0.01 16.40 11.32
CA PHE A 35 -1.39 16.64 11.67
C PHE A 35 -2.14 15.41 12.23
N GLY A 36 -1.49 14.25 12.29
CA GLY A 36 -2.04 13.03 12.87
C GLY A 36 -2.69 12.08 11.86
N ALA A 37 -3.00 10.87 12.30
CA ALA A 37 -3.50 9.78 11.45
C ALA A 37 -4.86 10.09 10.80
N GLY A 38 -5.76 10.79 11.50
CA GLY A 38 -7.06 11.16 10.96
C GLY A 38 -6.97 12.05 9.70
N ILE A 39 -6.00 12.97 9.65
CA ILE A 39 -5.80 13.84 8.49
C ILE A 39 -5.17 13.07 7.32
N ALA A 40 -4.21 12.18 7.61
CA ALA A 40 -3.64 11.31 6.58
C ALA A 40 -4.69 10.39 5.94
N TYR A 41 -5.63 9.88 6.74
CA TYR A 41 -6.77 9.12 6.22
C TYR A 41 -7.71 10.01 5.39
N ALA A 42 -7.99 11.24 5.84
CA ALA A 42 -8.87 12.17 5.12
C ALA A 42 -8.34 12.56 3.72
N LEU A 43 -7.01 12.57 3.49
CA LEU A 43 -6.43 12.85 2.16
C LEU A 43 -6.98 11.94 1.06
N TRP A 44 -7.36 10.69 1.39
CA TRP A 44 -7.86 9.75 0.41
C TRP A 44 -9.18 10.19 -0.24
N ILE A 45 -9.90 11.18 0.32
CA ILE A 45 -11.07 11.79 -0.33
C ILE A 45 -10.72 12.51 -1.63
N ALA A 46 -9.47 12.91 -1.82
CA ALA A 46 -9.01 13.54 -3.06
C ALA A 46 -9.18 12.64 -4.29
N VAL A 47 -9.05 11.31 -4.12
CA VAL A 47 -9.18 10.34 -5.23
C VAL A 47 -10.60 10.30 -5.81
N PRO A 48 -11.68 10.03 -5.03
CA PRO A 48 -13.03 10.05 -5.57
C PRO A 48 -13.45 11.45 -6.04
N LEU A 49 -12.98 12.54 -5.41
CA LEU A 49 -13.26 13.89 -5.87
C LEU A 49 -12.63 14.19 -7.24
N ALA A 50 -11.36 13.81 -7.44
CA ALA A 50 -10.70 13.94 -8.74
C ALA A 50 -11.38 13.08 -9.82
N LEU A 51 -11.83 11.88 -9.46
CA LEU A 51 -12.59 11.02 -10.37
C LEU A 51 -13.95 11.66 -10.75
N LEU A 52 -14.69 12.20 -9.78
CA LEU A 52 -15.95 12.90 -10.05
C LEU A 52 -15.74 14.14 -10.92
N ALA A 53 -14.64 14.88 -10.70
CA ALA A 53 -14.27 16.01 -11.54
C ALA A 53 -13.95 15.59 -12.98
N ALA A 54 -13.26 14.46 -13.17
CA ALA A 54 -12.95 13.91 -14.49
C ALA A 54 -14.22 13.46 -15.24
N LEU A 55 -15.18 12.88 -14.53
CA LEU A 55 -16.46 12.41 -15.07
C LEU A 55 -17.48 13.54 -15.31
N LEU A 56 -17.16 14.78 -14.94
CA LEU A 56 -18.09 15.90 -15.09
C LEU A 56 -18.28 16.23 -16.58
N PRO A 57 -19.54 16.26 -17.09
CA PRO A 57 -19.82 16.63 -18.47
C PRO A 57 -19.25 17.99 -18.84
N SER A 58 -18.73 18.15 -20.05
CA SER A 58 -18.08 19.39 -20.50
C SER A 58 -18.94 20.64 -20.33
N GLY A 59 -20.26 20.54 -20.55
CA GLY A 59 -21.19 21.66 -20.36
C GLY A 59 -21.40 22.08 -18.89
N TRP A 60 -20.96 21.26 -17.94
CA TRP A 60 -21.05 21.53 -16.50
C TRP A 60 -19.69 21.96 -15.94
N ARG A 61 -18.64 21.98 -16.76
CA ARG A 61 -17.31 22.43 -16.35
C ARG A 61 -17.32 23.96 -16.28
N PRO A 62 -16.95 24.55 -15.14
CA PRO A 62 -16.86 26.00 -15.05
C PRO A 62 -15.78 26.50 -16.03
N ALA A 63 -16.10 27.55 -16.79
CA ALA A 63 -15.09 28.23 -17.60
C ALA A 63 -14.07 28.88 -16.64
N LEU A 64 -12.87 28.31 -16.60
CA LEU A 64 -11.79 28.92 -15.82
C LEU A 64 -11.33 30.18 -16.55
N PRO A 65 -11.09 31.30 -15.82
CA PRO A 65 -10.54 32.50 -16.44
C PRO A 65 -9.19 32.18 -17.09
N ALA A 66 -8.95 32.71 -18.28
CA ALA A 66 -7.78 32.38 -19.11
C ALA A 66 -6.43 32.49 -18.37
N GLY A 67 -6.32 33.37 -17.36
CA GLY A 67 -5.11 33.53 -16.53
C GLY A 67 -4.81 32.39 -15.54
N LEU A 68 -5.72 31.41 -15.37
CA LEU A 68 -5.49 30.19 -14.57
C LEU A 68 -5.32 28.95 -15.43
N ALA A 69 -5.48 29.06 -16.76
CA ALA A 69 -5.12 27.99 -17.66
C ALA A 69 -3.60 27.82 -17.58
N LEU A 70 -3.13 26.62 -17.22
CA LEU A 70 -1.72 26.28 -17.37
C LEU A 70 -1.44 26.24 -18.87
N ASP A 71 -0.94 27.35 -19.39
CA ASP A 71 -0.48 27.45 -20.77
C ASP A 71 0.80 26.60 -20.86
N MET A 72 0.62 25.31 -21.10
CA MET A 72 1.73 24.40 -21.32
C MET A 72 2.25 24.71 -22.72
N PRO A 73 3.47 25.26 -22.88
CA PRO A 73 4.03 25.45 -24.20
C PRO A 73 4.13 24.08 -24.86
N ALA A 74 3.38 23.89 -25.94
CA ALA A 74 3.55 22.73 -26.79
C ALA A 74 4.92 22.84 -27.45
N VAL A 75 5.95 22.27 -26.82
CA VAL A 75 7.25 22.08 -27.45
C VAL A 75 7.06 20.97 -28.48
N LEU A 76 6.75 21.36 -29.71
CA LEU A 76 6.85 20.52 -30.89
C LEU A 76 8.34 20.20 -31.09
N VAL A 77 8.80 19.13 -30.46
CA VAL A 77 10.07 18.52 -30.85
C VAL A 77 9.83 17.90 -32.22
N GLY A 78 10.35 18.58 -33.25
CA GLY A 78 10.35 18.10 -34.62
C GLY A 78 11.13 16.79 -34.71
N VAL A 79 10.46 15.67 -34.48
CA VAL A 79 10.89 14.41 -35.07
C VAL A 79 10.63 14.60 -36.56
N THR A 80 11.69 14.65 -37.36
CA THR A 80 11.55 14.48 -38.80
C THR A 80 10.70 13.23 -39.01
N ARG A 81 9.48 13.43 -39.47
CA ARG A 81 8.63 12.34 -39.93
C ARG A 81 9.35 11.76 -41.14
N ALA A 82 10.26 10.81 -40.91
CA ALA A 82 10.49 9.79 -41.91
C ALA A 82 9.08 9.33 -42.27
N GLN A 83 8.71 9.49 -43.55
CA GLN A 83 7.48 8.95 -44.10
C GLN A 83 7.55 7.42 -43.99
N MET A 84 7.42 6.88 -42.79
CA MET A 84 6.59 5.73 -42.62
C MET A 84 5.20 6.25 -42.91
N SER A 85 4.62 5.79 -44.02
CA SER A 85 3.17 5.75 -44.13
C SER A 85 2.69 4.93 -42.95
N VAL A 86 2.49 5.59 -41.81
CA VAL A 86 1.47 5.18 -40.87
C VAL A 86 0.21 5.35 -41.71
N GLY A 87 -0.19 4.27 -42.38
CA GLY A 87 -1.45 4.20 -43.09
C GLY A 87 -2.51 4.77 -42.16
N ASP A 88 -3.38 5.60 -42.74
CA ASP A 88 -4.51 6.27 -42.09
C ASP A 88 -4.75 5.71 -40.70
N GLY A 89 -4.35 6.51 -39.70
CA GLY A 89 -4.24 6.08 -38.31
C GLY A 89 -5.37 5.12 -38.03
N VAL A 90 -5.01 3.87 -37.68
CA VAL A 90 -5.94 2.76 -37.44
C VAL A 90 -7.05 3.35 -36.60
N SER A 91 -8.13 3.77 -37.26
CA SER A 91 -9.43 3.85 -36.63
C SER A 91 -9.54 2.42 -36.18
N ALA A 92 -9.36 2.18 -34.88
CA ALA A 92 -9.64 0.89 -34.30
C ALA A 92 -10.96 0.52 -34.95
N SER A 93 -10.95 -0.51 -35.82
CA SER A 93 -12.17 -0.95 -36.46
C SER A 93 -13.17 -1.08 -35.33
N GLY A 94 -14.46 -0.73 -35.50
CA GLY A 94 -15.40 -0.79 -34.36
C GLY A 94 -15.30 -2.11 -33.57
N GLN A 95 -14.87 -3.17 -34.26
CA GLN A 95 -14.42 -4.45 -33.72
C GLN A 95 -13.26 -4.38 -32.69
N ALA A 96 -12.14 -3.71 -32.93
CA ALA A 96 -11.05 -3.56 -31.96
C ALA A 96 -11.49 -2.81 -30.70
N THR A 97 -12.28 -1.74 -30.82
CA THR A 97 -12.83 -1.03 -29.65
C THR A 97 -13.79 -1.93 -28.87
N VAL A 98 -14.62 -2.72 -29.55
CA VAL A 98 -15.49 -3.73 -28.91
C VAL A 98 -14.70 -4.81 -28.20
N TRP A 99 -13.60 -5.30 -28.78
CA TRP A 99 -12.71 -6.27 -28.12
C TRP A 99 -12.07 -5.70 -26.85
N LEU A 100 -11.58 -4.46 -26.89
CA LEU A 100 -11.00 -3.79 -25.72
C LEU A 100 -12.02 -3.62 -24.59
N LEU A 101 -13.25 -3.17 -24.90
CA LEU A 101 -14.31 -3.06 -23.90
C LEU A 101 -14.75 -4.42 -23.37
N SER A 102 -14.80 -5.45 -24.21
CA SER A 102 -15.13 -6.82 -23.80
C SER A 102 -14.08 -7.37 -22.86
N LEU A 103 -12.80 -7.17 -23.16
CA LEU A 103 -11.68 -7.55 -22.29
C LEU A 103 -11.72 -6.79 -20.96
N TRP A 104 -11.95 -5.48 -21.01
CA TRP A 104 -12.08 -4.66 -19.82
C TRP A 104 -13.24 -5.14 -18.93
N LEU A 105 -14.41 -5.38 -19.51
CA LEU A 105 -15.59 -5.87 -18.80
C LEU A 105 -15.35 -7.26 -18.21
N ALA A 106 -14.72 -8.16 -18.96
CA ALA A 106 -14.36 -9.48 -18.47
C ALA A 106 -13.41 -9.39 -17.26
N GLY A 107 -12.40 -8.53 -17.31
CA GLY A 107 -11.49 -8.29 -16.18
C GLY A 107 -12.17 -7.67 -14.96
N ALA A 108 -13.09 -6.72 -15.18
CA ALA A 108 -13.88 -6.11 -14.11
C ALA A 108 -14.81 -7.12 -13.43
N LEU A 109 -15.50 -7.96 -14.22
CA LEU A 109 -16.35 -9.04 -13.72
C LEU A 109 -15.55 -10.13 -13.00
N ALA A 110 -14.38 -10.51 -13.53
CA ALA A 110 -13.49 -11.46 -12.87
C ALA A 110 -13.01 -10.93 -11.52
N SER A 111 -12.61 -9.66 -11.46
CA SER A 111 -12.21 -8.99 -10.22
C SER A 111 -13.36 -8.93 -9.21
N ALA A 112 -14.56 -8.56 -9.66
CA ALA A 112 -15.76 -8.56 -8.82
C ALA A 112 -16.09 -9.96 -8.29
N ALA A 113 -15.97 -11.00 -9.13
CA ALA A 113 -16.18 -12.38 -8.72
C ALA A 113 -15.15 -12.85 -7.69
N VAL A 114 -13.88 -12.45 -7.83
CA VAL A 114 -12.83 -12.74 -6.84
C VAL A 114 -13.15 -12.07 -5.49
N LEU A 115 -13.46 -10.77 -5.49
CA LEU A 115 -13.79 -10.05 -4.25
C LEU A 115 -15.07 -10.59 -3.61
N TRP A 116 -16.08 -10.94 -4.42
CA TRP A 116 -17.31 -11.57 -3.92
C TRP A 116 -17.04 -12.95 -3.31
N ARG A 117 -16.21 -13.78 -3.95
CA ARG A 117 -15.79 -15.08 -3.41
C ARG A 117 -15.04 -14.92 -2.09
N GLN A 118 -14.13 -13.96 -1.99
CA GLN A 118 -13.41 -13.64 -0.74
C GLN A 118 -14.40 -13.21 0.35
N GLN A 119 -15.29 -12.27 0.07
CA GLN A 119 -16.33 -11.82 0.99
C GLN A 119 -17.23 -12.97 1.47
N ARG A 120 -17.65 -13.85 0.56
CA ARG A 120 -18.50 -15.01 0.87
C ARG A 120 -17.76 -16.06 1.68
N ARG A 121 -16.49 -16.33 1.38
CA ARG A 121 -15.63 -17.24 2.14
C ARG A 121 -15.46 -16.74 3.58
N TYR A 122 -15.13 -15.46 3.76
CA TYR A 122 -15.01 -14.85 5.08
C TYR A 122 -16.33 -14.88 5.86
N ARG A 123 -17.46 -14.54 5.21
CA ARG A 123 -18.78 -14.65 5.87
C ARG A 123 -19.14 -16.06 6.31
N ARG A 124 -18.74 -17.07 5.54
CA ARG A 124 -18.97 -18.48 5.89
C ARG A 124 -18.06 -18.96 7.01
N SER A 125 -16.83 -18.45 7.09
CA SER A 125 -15.90 -18.83 8.16
C SER A 125 -16.35 -18.33 9.53
N LEU A 126 -17.22 -17.32 9.61
CA LEU A 126 -17.85 -16.86 10.86
C LEU A 126 -18.90 -17.84 11.43
N GLY A 127 -19.38 -18.82 10.65
CA GLY A 127 -20.44 -19.72 11.07
C GLY A 127 -21.79 -19.02 11.21
N ARG A 128 -22.67 -19.52 12.09
CA ARG A 128 -23.97 -18.89 12.36
C ARG A 128 -23.77 -17.61 13.18
N LEU A 129 -24.46 -16.55 12.78
CA LEU A 129 -24.49 -15.28 13.53
C LEU A 129 -25.72 -15.26 14.43
N GLN A 130 -25.51 -15.08 15.73
CA GLN A 130 -26.57 -14.98 16.73
C GLN A 130 -26.68 -13.52 17.21
N PRO A 131 -27.89 -13.02 17.52
CA PRO A 131 -28.03 -11.72 18.13
C PRO A 131 -27.46 -11.73 19.56
N GLY A 132 -26.57 -10.79 19.85
CA GLY A 132 -26.09 -10.47 21.19
C GLY A 132 -26.71 -9.18 21.73
N GLU A 133 -26.14 -8.66 22.81
CA GLU A 133 -26.57 -7.41 23.44
C GLU A 133 -26.20 -6.17 22.60
N ASP A 134 -26.92 -5.07 22.79
CA ASP A 134 -26.65 -3.75 22.16
C ASP A 134 -26.48 -3.78 20.62
N GLY A 135 -27.16 -4.69 19.94
CA GLY A 135 -27.09 -4.81 18.48
C GLY A 135 -25.76 -5.37 17.95
N VAL A 136 -24.97 -6.00 18.82
CA VAL A 136 -23.78 -6.77 18.45
C VAL A 136 -24.20 -8.18 18.02
N LEU A 137 -23.57 -8.73 16.97
CA LEU A 137 -23.75 -10.12 16.58
C LEU A 137 -22.62 -10.99 17.14
N VAL A 138 -22.95 -12.21 17.54
CA VAL A 138 -21.99 -13.20 18.02
C VAL A 138 -21.77 -14.23 16.92
N ALA A 139 -20.52 -14.40 16.50
CA ALA A 139 -20.09 -15.42 15.55
C ALA A 139 -19.83 -16.74 16.28
N GLU A 140 -20.27 -17.84 15.65
CA GLU A 140 -20.12 -19.19 16.17
C GLU A 140 -18.66 -19.63 16.27
N HIS A 141 -17.78 -19.18 15.37
CA HIS A 141 -16.38 -19.57 15.40
C HIS A 141 -15.50 -18.51 16.09
N ALA A 142 -14.64 -18.95 17.01
CA ALA A 142 -13.68 -18.11 17.75
C ALA A 142 -12.40 -17.75 16.97
N LEU A 143 -12.26 -18.27 15.75
CA LEU A 143 -11.09 -18.10 14.86
C LEU A 143 -10.87 -16.65 14.40
N HIS A 144 -11.87 -15.80 14.57
CA HIS A 144 -11.87 -14.43 14.08
C HIS A 144 -11.77 -13.43 15.21
N GLY A 145 -11.13 -12.29 14.93
CA GLY A 145 -11.19 -11.13 15.80
C GLY A 145 -12.56 -10.44 15.74
N PRO A 146 -12.81 -9.45 16.61
CA PRO A 146 -13.93 -8.52 16.46
C PRO A 146 -13.86 -7.80 15.11
N LEU A 147 -15.02 -7.47 14.52
CA LEU A 147 -15.08 -6.94 13.16
C LEU A 147 -16.40 -6.20 12.88
N VAL A 148 -16.46 -5.47 11.77
CA VAL A 148 -17.69 -4.85 11.25
C VAL A 148 -18.07 -5.45 9.91
N LEU A 149 -19.29 -6.01 9.82
CA LEU A 149 -19.86 -6.51 8.57
C LEU A 149 -20.90 -5.58 7.97
N GLY A 150 -20.84 -5.44 6.65
CA GLY A 150 -21.87 -4.79 5.83
C GLY A 150 -21.60 -3.32 5.53
N ALA A 151 -21.90 -2.90 4.29
CA ALA A 151 -21.72 -1.52 3.84
C ALA A 151 -22.95 -0.63 4.12
N TRP A 152 -24.16 -1.15 3.89
CA TRP A 152 -25.40 -0.38 4.02
C TRP A 152 -26.01 -0.43 5.42
N ARG A 153 -25.99 -1.60 6.05
CA ARG A 153 -26.37 -1.82 7.45
C ARG A 153 -25.19 -2.42 8.20
N PRO A 154 -24.15 -1.61 8.51
CA PRO A 154 -22.97 -2.10 9.21
C PRO A 154 -23.35 -2.58 10.61
N GLN A 155 -22.87 -3.75 11.00
CA GLN A 155 -23.09 -4.35 12.33
C GLN A 155 -21.75 -4.84 12.90
N VAL A 156 -21.58 -4.65 14.21
CA VAL A 156 -20.44 -5.19 14.95
C VAL A 156 -20.65 -6.68 15.14
N VAL A 157 -19.62 -7.46 14.86
CA VAL A 157 -19.59 -8.91 15.08
C VAL A 157 -18.42 -9.24 16.00
N VAL A 158 -18.67 -10.03 17.03
CA VAL A 158 -17.66 -10.51 17.97
C VAL A 158 -17.65 -12.04 17.99
N PRO A 159 -16.50 -12.69 18.27
CA PRO A 159 -16.45 -14.14 18.41
C PRO A 159 -17.16 -14.60 19.70
N MET A 160 -17.60 -15.86 19.76
CA MET A 160 -18.26 -16.41 20.95
C MET A 160 -17.42 -16.38 22.23
N ASP A 161 -16.09 -16.39 22.13
CA ASP A 161 -15.17 -16.32 23.26
C ASP A 161 -14.79 -14.88 23.65
N PHE A 162 -15.42 -13.86 23.06
CA PHE A 162 -15.08 -12.44 23.26
C PHE A 162 -15.03 -12.03 24.73
N ALA A 163 -16.03 -12.42 25.53
CA ALA A 163 -16.09 -12.08 26.95
C ALA A 163 -15.01 -12.79 27.78
N ALA A 164 -14.58 -13.98 27.36
CA ALA A 164 -13.48 -14.71 28.00
C ALA A 164 -12.12 -14.13 27.61
N ARG A 165 -11.99 -13.64 26.37
CA ARG A 165 -10.74 -13.10 25.81
C ARG A 165 -10.40 -11.71 26.32
N TYR A 166 -11.41 -10.84 26.51
CA TYR A 166 -11.21 -9.45 26.90
C TYR A 166 -11.91 -9.11 28.22
N PRO A 167 -11.17 -8.74 29.28
CA PRO A 167 -11.73 -8.14 30.48
C PRO A 167 -12.58 -6.90 30.16
N PRO A 168 -13.57 -6.53 31.00
CA PRO A 168 -14.53 -5.46 30.68
C PRO A 168 -13.91 -4.13 30.21
N PRO A 169 -12.82 -3.61 30.81
CA PRO A 169 -12.17 -2.38 30.32
C PRO A 169 -11.60 -2.51 28.90
N GLN A 170 -11.07 -3.69 28.53
CA GLN A 170 -10.51 -3.96 27.21
C GLN A 170 -11.63 -4.21 26.19
N ALA A 171 -12.66 -4.98 26.57
CA ALA A 171 -13.83 -5.22 25.74
C ALA A 171 -14.51 -3.91 25.30
N GLN A 172 -14.65 -2.95 26.21
CA GLN A 172 -15.20 -1.62 25.89
C GLN A 172 -14.38 -0.88 24.83
N LEU A 173 -13.05 -0.94 24.90
CA LEU A 173 -12.16 -0.28 23.93
C LEU A 173 -12.22 -0.95 22.56
N VAL A 174 -12.31 -2.27 22.52
CA VAL A 174 -12.45 -3.05 21.29
C VAL A 174 -13.80 -2.77 20.63
N LEU A 175 -14.90 -2.78 21.39
CA LEU A 175 -16.21 -2.39 20.85
C LEU A 175 -16.24 -0.92 20.42
N ALA A 176 -15.56 -0.02 21.12
CA ALA A 176 -15.42 1.38 20.71
C ALA A 176 -14.67 1.52 19.38
N HIS A 177 -13.67 0.67 19.13
CA HIS A 177 -12.99 0.59 17.84
C HIS A 177 -13.93 0.16 16.72
N GLU A 178 -14.66 -0.95 16.88
CA GLU A 178 -15.60 -1.42 15.86
C GLU A 178 -16.72 -0.40 15.59
N ARG A 179 -17.27 0.21 16.65
CA ARG A 179 -18.28 1.27 16.52
C ARG A 179 -17.73 2.53 15.85
N MET A 180 -16.44 2.82 15.99
CA MET A 180 -15.80 3.94 15.29
C MET A 180 -15.76 3.71 13.77
N HIS A 181 -15.51 2.49 13.31
CA HIS A 181 -15.61 2.17 11.88
C HIS A 181 -17.02 2.43 11.33
N ILE A 182 -18.05 2.07 12.10
CA ILE A 182 -19.45 2.36 11.75
C ILE A 182 -19.69 3.87 11.68
N ALA A 183 -19.31 4.60 12.73
CA ALA A 183 -19.54 6.04 12.83
C ALA A 183 -18.86 6.84 11.70
N ARG A 184 -17.71 6.35 11.20
CA ARG A 184 -16.99 6.98 10.07
C ARG A 184 -17.44 6.49 8.70
N GLY A 185 -18.27 5.46 8.63
CA GLY A 185 -18.70 4.87 7.36
C GLY A 185 -17.59 4.10 6.64
N ASP A 186 -16.62 3.56 7.37
CA ASP A 186 -15.44 2.90 6.80
C ASP A 186 -15.78 1.70 5.92
N THR A 187 -16.87 0.98 6.23
CA THR A 187 -17.35 -0.12 5.39
C THR A 187 -17.87 0.34 4.03
N ARG A 188 -18.41 1.55 3.93
CA ARG A 188 -18.83 2.16 2.65
C ARG A 188 -17.62 2.61 1.85
N SER A 189 -16.62 3.17 2.52
CA SER A 189 -15.34 3.49 1.88
C SER A 189 -14.65 2.23 1.34
N ASN A 190 -14.72 1.11 2.07
CA ASN A 190 -14.20 -0.19 1.62
C ASN A 190 -15.00 -0.75 0.44
N LEU A 191 -16.33 -0.54 0.38
CA LEU A 191 -17.13 -0.86 -0.80
C LEU A 191 -16.72 -0.02 -2.02
N LEU A 192 -16.55 1.30 -1.86
CA LEU A 192 -16.06 2.16 -2.93
C LEU A 192 -14.69 1.73 -3.44
N LEU A 193 -13.76 1.41 -2.53
CA LEU A 193 -12.45 0.89 -2.87
C LEU A 193 -12.55 -0.44 -3.65
N ALA A 194 -13.45 -1.34 -3.24
CA ALA A 194 -13.70 -2.60 -3.96
C ALA A 194 -14.23 -2.34 -5.38
N VAL A 195 -15.17 -1.40 -5.56
CA VAL A 195 -15.68 -1.02 -6.89
C VAL A 195 -14.57 -0.44 -7.75
N LEU A 196 -13.77 0.50 -7.22
CA LEU A 196 -12.65 1.08 -7.95
C LEU A 196 -11.63 0.02 -8.38
N ARG A 197 -11.33 -0.96 -7.53
CA ARG A 197 -10.43 -2.08 -7.86
C ARG A 197 -10.99 -3.00 -8.94
N CYS A 198 -12.30 -3.09 -9.10
CA CYS A 198 -12.92 -3.81 -10.22
C CYS A 198 -12.85 -2.99 -11.51
N VAL A 199 -13.20 -1.70 -11.46
CA VAL A 199 -13.19 -0.81 -12.63
C VAL A 199 -11.78 -0.63 -13.19
N TYR A 200 -10.80 -0.42 -12.30
CA TYR A 200 -9.39 -0.21 -12.63
C TYR A 200 -8.55 -1.43 -12.23
N TRP A 201 -9.03 -2.63 -12.52
CA TRP A 201 -8.37 -3.89 -12.15
C TRP A 201 -6.93 -4.00 -12.70
N PHE A 202 -6.66 -3.34 -13.82
CA PHE A 202 -5.34 -3.29 -14.47
C PHE A 202 -4.39 -2.26 -13.84
N ASN A 203 -4.83 -1.44 -12.87
CA ASN A 203 -4.03 -0.39 -12.26
C ASN A 203 -3.25 -0.91 -11.03
N PRO A 204 -1.94 -1.20 -11.13
CA PRO A 204 -1.16 -1.73 -10.01
C PRO A 204 -1.03 -0.72 -8.85
N LEU A 205 -1.02 0.58 -9.15
CA LEU A 205 -0.91 1.63 -8.16
C LEU A 205 -2.15 1.64 -7.25
N LEU A 206 -3.33 1.40 -7.81
CA LEU A 206 -4.56 1.28 -7.03
C LEU A 206 -4.55 0.08 -6.08
N HIS A 207 -4.05 -1.08 -6.53
CA HIS A 207 -3.95 -2.26 -5.65
C HIS A 207 -2.95 -2.03 -4.52
N TRP A 208 -1.82 -1.38 -4.79
CA TRP A 208 -0.90 -0.99 -3.74
C TRP A 208 -1.52 0.05 -2.79
N ALA A 209 -2.18 1.07 -3.34
CA ALA A 209 -2.87 2.10 -2.57
C ALA A 209 -3.95 1.53 -1.66
N ALA A 210 -4.65 0.47 -2.06
CA ALA A 210 -5.65 -0.21 -1.22
C ALA A 210 -5.06 -0.68 0.11
N THR A 211 -3.84 -1.24 0.11
CA THR A 211 -3.15 -1.66 1.36
C THR A 211 -2.83 -0.47 2.25
N ARG A 212 -2.45 0.66 1.64
CA ARG A 212 -2.06 1.90 2.31
C ARG A 212 -3.26 2.63 2.90
N PHE A 213 -4.36 2.66 2.16
CA PHE A 213 -5.66 3.17 2.60
C PHE A 213 -6.17 2.41 3.82
N ARG A 214 -6.14 1.07 3.78
CA ARG A 214 -6.58 0.21 4.91
C ARG A 214 -5.74 0.45 6.16
N LEU A 215 -4.43 0.58 6.04
CA LEU A 215 -3.57 0.96 7.16
C LEU A 215 -3.94 2.35 7.72
N ASP A 216 -4.08 3.37 6.86
CA ASP A 216 -4.42 4.72 7.33
C ASP A 216 -5.82 4.76 8.02
N GLN A 217 -6.75 3.92 7.58
CA GLN A 217 -8.08 3.72 8.19
C GLN A 217 -7.97 3.19 9.63
N GLU A 218 -7.18 2.14 9.85
CA GLU A 218 -6.91 1.55 11.17
C GLU A 218 -6.25 2.57 12.10
N LEU A 219 -5.20 3.24 11.62
CA LEU A 219 -4.45 4.24 12.40
C LEU A 219 -5.31 5.43 12.80
N ALA A 220 -6.19 5.87 11.91
CA ALA A 220 -7.16 6.91 12.22
C ALA A 220 -8.18 6.41 13.25
N CYS A 221 -8.54 5.13 13.22
CA CYS A 221 -9.50 4.52 14.15
C CYS A 221 -8.92 4.52 15.57
N ASP A 222 -7.72 3.97 15.70
CA ASP A 222 -6.94 3.93 16.92
C ASP A 222 -6.78 5.33 17.54
N ALA A 223 -6.40 6.32 16.72
CA ALA A 223 -6.26 7.70 17.17
C ALA A 223 -7.58 8.29 17.70
N ALA A 224 -8.72 7.98 17.05
CA ALA A 224 -10.02 8.49 17.46
C ALA A 224 -10.52 7.82 18.76
N VAL A 225 -10.29 6.52 18.93
CA VAL A 225 -10.60 5.79 20.18
C VAL A 225 -9.80 6.36 21.34
N LEU A 226 -8.48 6.53 21.18
CA LEU A 226 -7.61 7.08 22.22
C LEU A 226 -7.94 8.53 22.60
N VAL A 227 -8.52 9.31 21.69
CA VAL A 227 -9.00 10.67 22.00
C VAL A 227 -10.22 10.64 22.91
N ARG A 228 -11.12 9.64 22.73
CA ARG A 228 -12.35 9.48 23.52
C ARG A 228 -12.11 8.77 24.86
N HIS A 229 -11.08 7.94 24.94
CA HIS A 229 -10.72 7.18 26.15
C HIS A 229 -9.30 7.53 26.63
N PRO A 230 -9.08 8.73 27.18
CA PRO A 230 -7.76 9.13 27.67
C PRO A 230 -7.26 8.19 28.78
N GLY A 231 -5.94 7.98 28.86
CA GLY A 231 -5.32 7.11 29.87
C GLY A 231 -5.42 5.60 29.59
N THR A 232 -6.15 5.17 28.56
CA THR A 232 -6.39 3.74 28.29
C THR A 232 -5.42 3.09 27.29
N ARG A 233 -4.34 3.80 26.90
CA ARG A 233 -3.39 3.35 25.85
C ARG A 233 -2.85 1.94 26.08
N ARG A 234 -2.53 1.63 27.34
CA ARG A 234 -1.96 0.32 27.73
C ARG A 234 -2.99 -0.80 27.55
N HIS A 235 -4.15 -0.66 28.16
CA HIS A 235 -5.27 -1.61 28.00
C HIS A 235 -5.64 -1.79 26.53
N TYR A 236 -5.58 -0.72 25.74
CA TYR A 236 -5.84 -0.79 24.31
C TYR A 236 -4.76 -1.56 23.55
N ALA A 237 -3.48 -1.32 23.85
CA ALA A 237 -2.35 -2.07 23.27
C ALA A 237 -2.41 -3.56 23.62
N GLU A 238 -2.72 -3.89 24.88
CA GLU A 238 -2.92 -5.25 25.35
C GLU A 238 -4.07 -5.93 24.58
N ALA A 239 -5.19 -5.24 24.41
CA ALA A 239 -6.31 -5.74 23.60
C ALA A 239 -5.90 -6.00 22.14
N MET A 240 -5.07 -5.15 21.54
CA MET A 240 -4.56 -5.39 20.17
C MET A 240 -3.72 -6.68 20.10
N LEU A 241 -2.87 -6.91 21.09
CA LEU A 241 -1.97 -8.07 21.16
C LEU A 241 -2.72 -9.38 21.45
N GLN A 242 -3.83 -9.30 22.18
CA GLN A 242 -4.70 -10.45 22.49
C GLN A 242 -5.67 -10.81 21.35
N THR A 243 -5.85 -9.91 20.38
CA THR A 243 -6.79 -10.14 19.29
C THR A 243 -6.23 -11.15 18.30
N GLN A 244 -6.99 -12.22 18.03
CA GLN A 244 -6.70 -13.10 16.90
C GLN A 244 -6.86 -12.31 15.60
N LEU A 245 -5.77 -12.23 14.85
CA LEU A 245 -5.68 -11.42 13.64
C LEU A 245 -6.05 -12.29 12.44
N ASP A 246 -6.96 -11.81 11.60
CA ASP A 246 -7.43 -12.61 10.47
C ASP A 246 -6.38 -12.66 9.35
N ALA A 247 -6.15 -13.87 8.84
CA ALA A 247 -5.42 -14.08 7.59
C ALA A 247 -6.33 -13.92 6.34
N LEU A 248 -7.65 -14.07 6.52
CA LEU A 248 -8.61 -13.98 5.42
C LEU A 248 -8.95 -12.52 5.11
N ALA A 249 -8.83 -12.14 3.84
CA ALA A 249 -9.28 -10.82 3.39
C ALA A 249 -10.79 -10.67 3.51
N LEU A 250 -11.21 -9.60 4.18
CA LEU A 250 -12.56 -9.04 4.14
C LEU A 250 -12.56 -7.79 3.24
N PRO A 251 -12.94 -7.90 1.95
CA PRO A 251 -12.95 -6.76 1.03
C PRO A 251 -13.92 -5.66 1.48
N VAL A 252 -15.14 -6.03 1.90
CA VAL A 252 -16.18 -5.12 2.35
C VAL A 252 -16.48 -5.39 3.83
N GLY A 253 -15.82 -4.62 4.68
CA GLY A 253 -15.90 -4.71 6.14
C GLY A 253 -14.60 -4.22 6.78
N CYS A 254 -14.54 -4.25 8.10
CA CYS A 254 -13.35 -3.91 8.89
C CYS A 254 -13.05 -5.08 9.82
N HIS A 255 -11.78 -5.42 10.00
CA HIS A 255 -11.32 -6.50 10.88
C HIS A 255 -9.88 -6.22 11.31
N TRP A 256 -9.46 -6.87 12.38
CA TRP A 256 -8.10 -6.74 12.91
C TRP A 256 -7.09 -7.49 12.05
N GLN A 257 -6.22 -6.75 11.36
CA GLN A 257 -5.25 -7.28 10.41
C GLN A 257 -3.93 -7.68 11.06
N ALA A 258 -3.34 -8.78 10.58
CA ALA A 258 -2.10 -9.35 11.11
C ALA A 258 -0.81 -8.65 10.63
N GLY A 259 0.31 -8.97 11.29
CA GLY A 259 1.67 -8.71 10.80
C GLY A 259 2.15 -7.26 10.94
N SER A 260 2.82 -6.74 9.89
CA SER A 260 3.48 -5.41 9.91
C SER A 260 2.53 -4.22 10.12
N VAL A 261 1.22 -4.44 9.95
CA VAL A 261 0.16 -3.46 10.26
C VAL A 261 0.05 -3.26 11.78
N LEU A 262 0.09 -4.34 12.56
CA LEU A 262 0.00 -4.28 14.02
C LEU A 262 1.16 -3.50 14.64
N CYS A 263 2.41 -3.75 14.19
CA CYS A 263 3.57 -3.01 14.67
C CYS A 263 3.43 -1.50 14.43
N GLN A 264 2.90 -1.10 13.27
CA GLN A 264 2.67 0.30 12.95
C GLN A 264 1.55 0.94 13.80
N ARG A 265 0.49 0.17 14.11
CA ARG A 265 -0.59 0.60 15.01
C ARG A 265 -0.05 0.85 16.42
N ILE A 266 0.68 -0.12 16.99
CA ILE A 266 1.29 -0.02 18.33
C ILE A 266 2.27 1.16 18.39
N ALA A 267 3.13 1.33 17.38
CA ALA A 267 4.07 2.45 17.31
C ALA A 267 3.36 3.82 17.35
N LEU A 268 2.15 3.92 16.79
CA LEU A 268 1.38 5.16 16.77
C LEU A 268 0.63 5.46 18.07
N LEU A 269 0.42 4.47 18.96
CA LEU A 269 -0.16 4.69 20.30
C LEU A 269 0.70 5.62 21.17
N ARG A 270 2.01 5.64 20.93
CA ARG A 270 2.98 6.50 21.64
C ARG A 270 2.90 7.97 21.23
N ARG A 271 2.24 8.29 20.11
CA ARG A 271 2.14 9.68 19.64
C ARG A 271 1.04 10.45 20.37
N PRO A 272 1.27 11.73 20.71
CA PRO A 272 0.22 12.56 21.28
C PRO A 272 -0.87 12.81 20.25
N ALA A 273 -2.13 12.86 20.72
CA ALA A 273 -3.26 13.21 19.87
C ALA A 273 -3.13 14.65 19.37
N VAL A 274 -3.29 14.87 18.06
CA VAL A 274 -3.33 16.22 17.49
C VAL A 274 -4.72 16.80 17.73
N ARG A 275 -4.80 17.93 18.43
CA ARG A 275 -6.05 18.61 18.82
C ARG A 275 -6.05 20.08 18.40
N GLY A 276 -7.25 20.70 18.39
CA GLY A 276 -7.42 22.13 18.21
C GLY A 276 -7.00 22.67 16.83
N TRP A 277 -6.31 23.80 16.81
CA TRP A 277 -5.97 24.56 15.60
C TRP A 277 -5.14 23.76 14.59
N ARG A 278 -4.20 22.91 15.04
CA ARG A 278 -3.40 22.05 14.15
C ARG A 278 -4.27 21.09 13.33
N ARG A 279 -5.33 20.54 13.94
CA ARG A 279 -6.28 19.70 13.22
C ARG A 279 -7.08 20.50 12.18
N ARG A 280 -7.48 21.74 12.51
CA ARG A 280 -8.18 22.64 11.59
C ARG A 280 -7.29 22.98 10.38
N LEU A 281 -6.01 23.29 10.60
CA LEU A 281 -5.05 23.49 9.52
C LEU A 281 -4.85 22.24 8.67
N GLY A 282 -4.77 21.05 9.28
CA GLY A 282 -4.71 19.79 8.54
C GLY A 282 -5.93 19.58 7.64
N LEU A 283 -7.14 19.89 8.11
CA LEU A 283 -8.36 19.84 7.31
C LEU A 283 -8.36 20.88 6.19
N ALA A 284 -7.89 22.10 6.45
CA ALA A 284 -7.72 23.14 5.44
C ALA A 284 -6.72 22.69 4.36
N ALA A 285 -5.62 22.03 4.74
CA ALA A 285 -4.65 21.49 3.79
C ALA A 285 -5.25 20.36 2.92
N VAL A 286 -6.01 19.44 3.52
CA VAL A 286 -6.70 18.36 2.78
C VAL A 286 -7.71 18.93 1.79
N THR A 287 -8.54 19.88 2.22
CA THR A 287 -9.55 20.51 1.36
C THR A 287 -8.90 21.29 0.23
N LEU A 288 -7.85 22.07 0.51
CA LEU A 288 -7.09 22.78 -0.51
C LEU A 288 -6.47 21.80 -1.53
N ALA A 289 -5.84 20.72 -1.09
CA ALA A 289 -5.24 19.73 -1.98
C ALA A 289 -6.28 18.99 -2.83
N ALA A 290 -7.44 18.67 -2.26
CA ALA A 290 -8.53 18.03 -3.00
C ALA A 290 -9.16 18.98 -4.04
N LEU A 291 -9.37 20.25 -3.67
CA LEU A 291 -9.93 21.25 -4.56
C LEU A 291 -8.95 21.64 -5.68
N SER A 292 -7.68 21.86 -5.36
CA SER A 292 -6.66 22.19 -6.37
C SER A 292 -6.46 21.03 -7.36
N GLY A 293 -6.38 19.79 -6.86
CA GLY A 293 -6.31 18.61 -7.72
C GLY A 293 -7.54 18.49 -8.65
N SER A 294 -8.74 18.71 -8.11
CA SER A 294 -9.98 18.68 -8.90
C SER A 294 -10.05 19.83 -9.92
N ALA A 295 -9.60 21.04 -9.55
CA ALA A 295 -9.56 22.20 -10.43
C ALA A 295 -8.59 21.99 -11.61
N VAL A 296 -7.41 21.40 -11.36
CA VAL A 296 -6.47 21.02 -12.43
C VAL A 296 -7.14 20.04 -13.40
N VAL A 297 -7.81 18.99 -12.90
CA VAL A 297 -8.52 18.03 -13.75
C VAL A 297 -9.60 18.69 -14.61
N LEU A 298 -10.32 19.67 -14.06
CA LEU A 298 -11.32 20.45 -14.79
C LEU A 298 -10.70 21.41 -15.83
N ALA A 299 -9.47 21.88 -15.57
CA ALA A 299 -8.73 22.79 -16.43
C ALA A 299 -8.04 22.11 -17.61
N LEU A 300 -7.75 20.80 -17.52
CA LEU A 300 -7.14 20.09 -18.64
C LEU A 300 -8.09 20.13 -19.86
N PRO A 301 -7.60 20.55 -21.04
CA PRO A 301 -8.41 20.55 -22.23
C PRO A 301 -8.87 19.12 -22.52
N THR A 302 -10.19 18.90 -22.52
CA THR A 302 -10.77 17.68 -23.08
C THR A 302 -10.38 17.68 -24.54
N ALA A 303 -9.46 16.80 -24.94
CA ALA A 303 -8.89 16.77 -26.28
C ALA A 303 -9.95 17.07 -27.35
N ALA A 304 -9.94 18.30 -27.86
CA ALA A 304 -10.69 18.64 -29.05
C ALA A 304 -10.11 17.78 -30.18
N PRO A 305 -10.93 17.29 -31.13
CA PRO A 305 -10.41 16.51 -32.24
C PRO A 305 -9.44 17.41 -33.03
N VAL A 306 -8.13 17.14 -32.93
CA VAL A 306 -7.05 17.82 -33.67
C VAL A 306 -7.13 17.58 -35.19
N GLY A 307 -8.19 16.91 -35.69
CA GLY A 307 -8.36 16.57 -37.09
C GLY A 307 -8.77 17.72 -38.02
N GLY A 308 -9.12 18.90 -37.50
CA GLY A 308 -9.66 20.01 -38.30
C GLY A 308 -8.63 21.01 -38.82
N MET A 309 -7.65 21.42 -38.00
CA MET A 309 -6.78 22.56 -38.34
C MET A 309 -5.51 22.19 -39.13
N ALA A 310 -5.13 20.91 -39.17
CA ALA A 310 -3.93 20.47 -39.90
C ALA A 310 -4.17 20.28 -41.41
N ARG A 311 -5.42 20.33 -41.89
CA ARG A 311 -5.73 20.15 -43.33
C ARG A 311 -5.55 21.44 -44.14
N ASP A 312 -5.76 22.60 -43.53
CA ASP A 312 -5.71 23.89 -44.25
C ASP A 312 -4.28 24.43 -44.41
N LEU A 313 -3.33 24.04 -43.56
CA LEU A 313 -1.95 24.50 -43.65
C LEU A 313 -1.07 23.64 -44.58
N VAL A 314 -1.48 22.39 -44.87
CA VAL A 314 -0.70 21.46 -45.72
C VAL A 314 -1.05 21.57 -47.20
N ALA A 315 -2.20 22.19 -47.54
CA ALA A 315 -2.59 22.39 -48.95
C ALA A 315 -1.81 23.52 -49.65
N SER A 316 -1.14 24.41 -48.90
CA SER A 316 -0.47 25.59 -49.46
C SER A 316 1.02 25.41 -49.76
N GLU A 317 1.63 24.29 -49.38
CA GLU A 317 3.11 24.11 -49.44
C GLU A 317 3.56 23.02 -50.42
N MET A 318 2.66 22.52 -51.29
CA MET A 318 2.96 21.43 -52.24
C MET A 318 3.29 21.91 -53.67
N GLU A 319 3.83 23.12 -53.83
CA GLU A 319 4.23 23.65 -55.15
C GLU A 319 5.62 24.32 -55.19
N SER A 320 6.57 23.97 -54.32
CA SER A 320 7.99 24.16 -54.69
C SER A 320 8.97 23.37 -53.82
N ALA A 321 9.87 22.67 -54.50
CA ALA A 321 11.24 22.30 -54.12
C ALA A 321 11.58 20.78 -54.12
N PRO A 322 12.82 20.43 -54.51
CA PRO A 322 13.14 19.15 -55.14
C PRO A 322 13.60 18.05 -54.17
N ALA A 323 13.61 16.82 -54.68
CA ALA A 323 13.86 15.56 -53.96
C ALA A 323 15.27 15.43 -53.34
N PRO A 324 15.40 14.88 -52.10
CA PRO A 324 16.70 14.50 -51.54
C PRO A 324 17.05 13.03 -51.80
N GLN A 325 18.36 12.80 -51.93
CA GLN A 325 19.01 11.54 -52.23
C GLN A 325 18.95 10.53 -51.06
N ARG A 326 18.91 9.24 -51.42
CA ARG A 326 18.90 8.09 -50.49
C ARG A 326 20.23 7.96 -49.75
N GLY A 327 20.21 8.16 -48.44
CA GLY A 327 21.24 7.70 -47.50
C GLY A 327 20.75 6.44 -46.77
N ALA A 328 21.48 5.33 -46.92
CA ALA A 328 21.15 4.03 -46.37
C ALA A 328 21.22 3.97 -44.83
N ALA A 329 20.27 3.24 -44.24
CA ALA A 329 20.23 2.88 -42.84
C ALA A 329 21.32 1.87 -42.47
N ASN A 330 21.93 2.04 -41.29
CA ASN A 330 22.61 0.96 -40.57
C ASN A 330 22.17 1.00 -39.10
N ALA A 331 21.13 0.21 -38.78
CA ALA A 331 20.77 -0.09 -37.40
C ALA A 331 21.88 -0.96 -36.79
N ARG A 332 22.68 -0.32 -35.94
CA ARG A 332 23.84 -0.88 -35.24
C ARG A 332 23.39 -1.94 -34.24
N ALA A 333 23.80 -3.20 -34.44
CA ALA A 333 23.49 -4.33 -33.56
C ALA A 333 24.36 -4.28 -32.29
N THR A 334 23.79 -3.78 -31.19
CA THR A 334 24.39 -3.81 -29.86
C THR A 334 23.67 -4.83 -28.98
N ARG A 335 24.39 -5.81 -28.40
CA ARG A 335 23.83 -6.77 -27.44
C ARG A 335 24.35 -6.46 -26.03
N PRO A 336 23.47 -6.26 -25.03
CA PRO A 336 23.89 -5.95 -23.67
C PRO A 336 24.53 -7.15 -22.97
N ALA A 337 25.40 -6.88 -21.99
CA ALA A 337 26.01 -7.89 -21.13
C ALA A 337 24.95 -8.70 -20.37
N LYS A 338 25.09 -10.02 -20.34
CA LYS A 338 24.24 -10.93 -19.54
C LYS A 338 25.01 -11.49 -18.35
N MET A 339 24.34 -11.61 -17.22
CA MET A 339 24.86 -12.22 -16.00
C MET A 339 25.02 -13.74 -16.21
N ILE A 340 26.21 -14.29 -15.94
CA ILE A 340 26.50 -15.72 -16.10
C ILE A 340 26.42 -16.42 -14.75
N ASP A 341 27.06 -15.87 -13.73
CA ASP A 341 27.10 -16.45 -12.37
C ASP A 341 27.05 -15.33 -11.32
N LEU A 342 26.06 -15.43 -10.44
CA LEU A 342 25.76 -14.52 -9.33
C LEU A 342 25.72 -15.32 -8.03
N THR A 343 26.85 -15.90 -7.64
CA THR A 343 26.96 -16.54 -6.32
C THR A 343 26.57 -15.52 -5.23
N PRO A 344 25.50 -15.76 -4.45
CA PRO A 344 25.02 -14.78 -3.47
C PRO A 344 26.08 -14.44 -2.42
N PRO A 345 26.13 -13.19 -1.91
CA PRO A 345 27.01 -12.83 -0.81
C PRO A 345 26.66 -13.63 0.44
N LYS A 346 27.69 -14.07 1.18
CA LYS A 346 27.49 -14.69 2.50
C LYS A 346 26.98 -13.62 3.47
N TYR A 347 25.91 -13.93 4.20
CA TYR A 347 25.41 -13.05 5.26
C TYR A 347 26.42 -13.01 6.42
N PRO A 348 26.91 -11.83 6.82
CA PRO A 348 27.81 -11.68 7.96
C PRO A 348 27.13 -12.13 9.27
N GLU A 349 27.76 -13.02 10.03
CA GLU A 349 27.20 -13.61 11.25
C GLU A 349 26.89 -12.56 12.33
N GLU A 350 27.64 -11.47 12.37
CA GLU A 350 27.35 -10.32 13.24
C GLU A 350 26.07 -9.58 12.85
N ALA A 351 25.80 -9.44 11.55
CA ALA A 351 24.58 -8.81 11.06
C ALA A 351 23.36 -9.72 11.25
N VAL A 352 23.53 -11.04 11.18
CA VAL A 352 22.49 -12.04 11.53
C VAL A 352 22.16 -11.96 13.02
N ARG A 353 23.17 -12.00 13.92
CA ARG A 353 22.95 -11.91 15.37
C ARG A 353 22.28 -10.61 15.82
N ALA A 354 22.54 -9.53 15.10
CA ALA A 354 21.94 -8.21 15.37
C ALA A 354 20.60 -7.98 14.65
N GLY A 355 20.12 -8.94 13.82
CA GLY A 355 18.88 -8.81 13.07
C GLY A 355 18.89 -7.68 12.03
N ILE A 356 20.07 -7.33 11.49
CA ILE A 356 20.26 -6.19 10.60
C ILE A 356 20.02 -6.64 9.16
N SER A 357 18.90 -6.25 8.56
CA SER A 357 18.56 -6.44 7.14
C SER A 357 18.81 -5.16 6.31
N GLY A 358 19.02 -5.28 5.00
CA GLY A 358 19.21 -4.11 4.15
C GLY A 358 19.37 -4.42 2.67
N LYS A 359 19.23 -3.39 1.82
CA LYS A 359 19.42 -3.50 0.37
C LYS A 359 20.58 -2.62 -0.08
N VAL A 360 21.51 -3.20 -0.83
CA VAL A 360 22.68 -2.52 -1.41
C VAL A 360 22.49 -2.44 -2.92
N MET A 361 22.67 -1.26 -3.51
CA MET A 361 22.76 -1.12 -4.96
C MET A 361 24.23 -1.08 -5.36
N LEU A 362 24.68 -2.03 -6.17
CA LEU A 362 26.05 -2.04 -6.69
C LEU A 362 26.09 -1.52 -8.12
N LEU A 363 27.07 -0.66 -8.41
CA LEU A 363 27.50 -0.32 -9.76
C LEU A 363 28.76 -1.12 -10.07
N VAL A 364 28.66 -2.04 -11.03
CA VAL A 364 29.77 -2.89 -11.49
C VAL A 364 30.17 -2.42 -12.88
N GLU A 365 31.43 -2.02 -13.04
CA GLU A 365 32.04 -1.77 -14.36
C GLU A 365 32.71 -3.07 -14.83
N LEU A 366 32.44 -3.45 -16.08
CA LEU A 366 32.93 -4.66 -16.71
C LEU A 366 33.91 -4.30 -17.81
N ASP A 367 35.01 -5.06 -17.87
CA ASP A 367 35.95 -4.99 -18.98
C ASP A 367 35.38 -5.65 -20.26
N ALA A 368 36.15 -5.58 -21.36
CA ALA A 368 35.81 -6.23 -22.62
C ALA A 368 35.83 -7.78 -22.57
N HIS A 369 36.09 -8.38 -21.41
CA HIS A 369 36.03 -9.82 -21.20
C HIS A 369 34.89 -10.23 -20.24
N GLY A 370 34.07 -9.26 -19.79
CA GLY A 370 32.96 -9.50 -18.89
C GLY A 370 33.39 -9.75 -17.44
N ARG A 371 34.60 -9.33 -17.05
CA ARG A 371 35.07 -9.37 -15.66
C ARG A 371 34.85 -8.01 -14.98
N PRO A 372 34.49 -7.99 -13.69
CA PRO A 372 34.45 -6.75 -12.92
C PRO A 372 35.83 -6.06 -12.94
N SER A 373 35.88 -4.84 -13.45
CA SER A 373 37.05 -3.96 -13.37
C SER A 373 36.93 -2.95 -12.23
N ASP A 374 35.69 -2.65 -11.81
CA ASP A 374 35.40 -1.74 -10.70
C ASP A 374 34.04 -2.07 -10.08
N VAL A 375 33.92 -1.95 -8.74
CA VAL A 375 32.69 -2.21 -8.00
C VAL A 375 32.51 -1.12 -6.95
N ARG A 376 31.41 -0.38 -7.05
CA ARG A 376 31.05 0.68 -6.09
C ARG A 376 29.62 0.52 -5.59
N VAL A 377 29.38 0.92 -4.35
CA VAL A 377 28.03 1.09 -3.82
C VAL A 377 27.44 2.38 -4.39
N LEU A 378 26.24 2.30 -4.93
CA LEU A 378 25.48 3.43 -5.44
C LEU A 378 24.53 3.92 -4.32
N ASP A 379 24.49 5.23 -4.05
CA ASP A 379 23.68 5.91 -3.01
C ASP A 379 24.12 5.64 -1.53
N HIS A 380 23.20 5.82 -0.56
CA HIS A 380 23.44 5.76 0.90
C HIS A 380 23.72 4.35 1.49
N GLY A 381 24.08 3.35 0.67
CA GLY A 381 24.32 1.98 1.10
C GLY A 381 23.09 1.30 1.73
N SER A 382 23.29 0.15 2.38
CA SER A 382 22.23 -0.59 3.09
C SER A 382 21.88 -0.03 4.48
N GLY A 383 22.61 0.99 4.94
CA GLY A 383 22.57 1.47 6.32
C GLY A 383 23.45 0.64 7.28
N SER A 384 24.20 -0.35 6.78
CA SER A 384 25.18 -1.15 7.52
C SER A 384 26.44 -1.35 6.69
N ALA A 385 27.57 -0.82 7.17
CA ALA A 385 28.87 -0.96 6.50
C ALA A 385 29.30 -2.42 6.31
N VAL A 386 28.85 -3.31 7.21
CA VAL A 386 29.14 -4.75 7.18
C VAL A 386 28.43 -5.43 6.00
N LEU A 387 27.16 -5.08 5.75
CA LEU A 387 26.39 -5.61 4.62
C LEU A 387 26.90 -5.06 3.29
N ASP A 388 27.28 -3.78 3.26
CA ASP A 388 27.86 -3.14 2.08
C ASP A 388 29.19 -3.81 1.67
N ALA A 389 30.06 -4.07 2.64
CA ALA A 389 31.33 -4.76 2.41
C ALA A 389 31.14 -6.21 1.93
N ALA A 390 30.13 -6.93 2.46
CA ALA A 390 29.80 -8.29 2.02
C ALA A 390 29.28 -8.32 0.58
N ALA A 391 28.45 -7.36 0.18
CA ALA A 391 27.93 -7.22 -1.17
C ALA A 391 29.05 -6.91 -2.19
N VAL A 392 29.92 -5.93 -1.88
CA VAL A 392 31.06 -5.55 -2.73
C VAL A 392 32.02 -6.74 -2.90
N SER A 393 32.34 -7.46 -1.82
CA SER A 393 33.25 -8.60 -1.85
C SER A 393 32.74 -9.77 -2.69
N ALA A 394 31.42 -9.98 -2.73
CA ALA A 394 30.80 -11.00 -3.57
C ALA A 394 30.80 -10.61 -5.06
N ALA A 395 30.56 -9.33 -5.37
CA ALA A 395 30.49 -8.84 -6.73
C ALA A 395 31.80 -9.01 -7.52
N TRP A 396 32.95 -8.95 -6.86
CA TRP A 396 34.25 -9.25 -7.48
C TRP A 396 34.40 -10.70 -7.98
N LYS A 397 33.57 -11.63 -7.47
CA LYS A 397 33.61 -13.05 -7.84
C LYS A 397 32.61 -13.40 -8.95
N TRP A 398 31.71 -12.49 -9.29
CA TRP A 398 30.68 -12.71 -10.30
C TRP A 398 31.26 -12.73 -11.72
N ARG A 399 30.56 -13.43 -12.60
CA ARG A 399 30.95 -13.56 -14.01
C ARG A 399 29.85 -13.04 -14.91
N PHE A 400 30.25 -12.30 -15.94
CA PHE A 400 29.35 -11.70 -16.91
C PHE A 400 29.80 -12.06 -18.32
N SER A 401 28.86 -12.08 -19.25
CA SER A 401 29.18 -12.07 -20.68
C SER A 401 29.43 -10.62 -21.09
N PRO A 402 30.48 -10.33 -21.88
CA PRO A 402 30.77 -8.97 -22.32
C PRO A 402 29.62 -8.41 -23.16
N ALA A 403 29.36 -7.11 -23.03
CA ALA A 403 28.50 -6.41 -23.99
C ALA A 403 29.19 -6.42 -25.35
N THR A 404 28.42 -6.54 -26.44
CA THR A 404 29.00 -6.52 -27.79
C THR A 404 28.39 -5.39 -28.62
N GLU A 405 29.25 -4.63 -29.29
CA GLU A 405 28.90 -3.64 -30.30
C GLU A 405 29.52 -4.12 -31.62
N HIS A 406 28.71 -4.40 -32.65
CA HIS A 406 29.17 -5.03 -33.91
C HIS A 406 29.85 -6.39 -33.75
N GLY A 407 29.44 -7.17 -32.76
CA GLY A 407 30.09 -8.44 -32.46
C GLY A 407 31.49 -8.31 -31.84
N ARG A 408 31.97 -7.08 -31.57
CA ARG A 408 33.19 -6.84 -30.80
C ARG A 408 32.82 -6.59 -29.34
N PRO A 409 33.52 -7.20 -28.37
CA PRO A 409 33.23 -6.97 -26.98
C PRO A 409 33.68 -5.57 -26.55
N VAL A 410 32.82 -4.88 -25.80
CA VAL A 410 33.05 -3.51 -25.31
C VAL A 410 32.87 -3.45 -23.79
N PRO A 411 33.62 -2.59 -23.07
CA PRO A 411 33.38 -2.34 -21.65
C PRO A 411 31.95 -1.87 -21.40
N SER A 412 31.37 -2.25 -20.26
CA SER A 412 29.97 -1.92 -19.93
C SER A 412 29.78 -1.70 -18.44
N ARG A 413 28.69 -1.05 -18.05
CA ARG A 413 28.37 -0.78 -16.63
C ARG A 413 27.00 -1.33 -16.28
N MET A 414 26.86 -1.95 -15.12
CA MET A 414 25.62 -2.60 -14.67
C MET A 414 25.26 -2.20 -13.24
N LYS A 415 23.97 -1.98 -12.99
CA LYS A 415 23.43 -1.77 -11.64
C LYS A 415 22.80 -3.05 -11.13
N ILE A 416 23.24 -3.56 -9.98
CA ILE A 416 22.80 -4.85 -9.43
C ILE A 416 22.29 -4.63 -8.00
N PRO A 417 20.99 -4.90 -7.73
CA PRO A 417 20.45 -4.88 -6.36
C PRO A 417 20.84 -6.15 -5.61
N VAL A 418 21.38 -5.99 -4.40
CA VAL A 418 21.65 -7.08 -3.44
C VAL A 418 20.76 -6.86 -2.23
N ALA A 419 19.92 -7.83 -1.88
CA ALA A 419 19.06 -7.77 -0.70
C ALA A 419 19.52 -8.79 0.34
N PHE A 420 19.77 -8.31 1.56
CA PHE A 420 19.95 -9.12 2.75
C PHE A 420 18.63 -9.10 3.53
N ASP A 421 17.93 -10.23 3.51
CA ASP A 421 16.70 -10.43 4.27
C ASP A 421 16.95 -11.49 5.35
N VAL A 422 16.42 -11.26 6.55
CA VAL A 422 16.47 -12.23 7.65
C VAL A 422 15.10 -12.88 7.71
N GLU A 423 14.85 -13.85 6.83
CA GLU A 423 13.78 -14.81 7.08
C GLU A 423 14.23 -15.71 8.24
N MET A 424 13.73 -15.41 9.44
CA MET A 424 13.85 -16.34 10.56
C MET A 424 12.88 -17.49 10.32
N ASP A 425 13.37 -18.60 9.76
CA ASP A 425 12.62 -19.84 9.80
C ASP A 425 12.39 -20.21 11.28
N PRO A 426 11.14 -20.55 11.66
CA PRO A 426 10.86 -20.98 13.02
C PRO A 426 11.68 -22.24 13.32
N VAL A 427 12.57 -22.15 14.30
CA VAL A 427 13.27 -23.32 14.83
C VAL A 427 12.21 -24.31 15.30
N ALA A 428 12.27 -25.54 14.79
CA ALA A 428 11.40 -26.62 15.24
C ALA A 428 11.50 -26.75 16.77
N ALA A 429 10.35 -26.71 17.45
CA ALA A 429 10.31 -26.82 18.89
C ALA A 429 11.00 -28.12 19.34
N PRO A 430 11.80 -28.09 20.42
CA PRO A 430 12.41 -29.30 20.95
C PRO A 430 11.33 -30.35 21.27
N ALA A 431 11.67 -31.62 21.07
CA ALA A 431 10.76 -32.73 21.32
C ALA A 431 10.26 -32.68 22.77
N GLY A 432 8.96 -32.46 22.95
CA GLY A 432 8.31 -32.30 24.26
C GLY A 432 7.35 -31.10 24.37
N VAL A 433 7.30 -30.21 23.38
CA VAL A 433 6.35 -29.07 23.39
C VAL A 433 5.16 -29.41 22.49
N ALA A 434 4.04 -29.76 23.10
CA ALA A 434 2.76 -29.97 22.43
C ALA A 434 1.80 -28.81 22.73
N GLU A 435 1.19 -28.29 21.65
CA GLU A 435 0.01 -27.42 21.58
C GLU A 435 0.17 -25.89 21.68
N ALA A 436 -0.54 -25.22 20.77
CA ALA A 436 -0.53 -23.79 20.48
C ALA A 436 -1.27 -22.91 21.52
N ALA A 437 -1.36 -23.35 22.77
CA ALA A 437 -2.09 -22.67 23.85
C ALA A 437 -1.22 -21.81 24.79
N ASP A 438 0.11 -21.87 24.70
CA ASP A 438 1.01 -21.34 25.74
C ASP A 438 1.72 -19.99 25.43
N TYR A 439 1.19 -19.17 24.54
CA TYR A 439 1.70 -17.80 24.37
C TYR A 439 1.21 -16.87 25.51
N ARG A 440 1.87 -16.94 26.66
CA ARG A 440 1.65 -16.07 27.83
C ARG A 440 2.80 -15.09 28.06
N TRP A 441 3.05 -14.10 27.19
CA TRP A 441 3.95 -12.98 27.54
C TRP A 441 3.61 -11.65 26.85
N TYR A 442 3.15 -10.67 27.65
CA TYR A 442 3.71 -9.32 27.79
C TYR A 442 3.10 -8.63 29.03
N ARG A 443 3.74 -8.75 30.19
CA ARG A 443 3.65 -7.73 31.27
C ARG A 443 4.88 -6.84 31.10
N LEU A 444 4.69 -5.62 30.61
CA LEU A 444 5.69 -4.56 30.76
C LEU A 444 5.35 -3.81 32.04
N ASP A 445 6.21 -3.86 33.05
CA ASP A 445 5.93 -3.28 34.36
C ASP A 445 5.94 -1.74 34.31
N GLU A 446 5.05 -1.09 35.07
CA GLU A 446 4.98 0.37 35.17
C GLU A 446 5.94 0.86 36.25
N GLY A 447 7.22 0.63 35.94
CA GLY A 447 8.40 1.02 36.70
C GLY A 447 8.55 0.24 37.99
N ALA A 448 9.62 0.54 38.72
CA ALA A 448 9.40 0.98 40.09
C ALA A 448 8.72 -0.03 41.06
N GLY A 449 8.70 -1.33 40.74
CA GLY A 449 9.49 -2.41 41.34
C GLY A 449 9.66 -2.47 42.86
N ASP A 450 9.84 -1.35 43.54
CA ASP A 450 10.35 -1.35 44.91
C ASP A 450 9.24 -1.37 45.96
N ALA A 451 8.02 -0.96 45.61
CA ALA A 451 6.90 -0.92 46.56
C ALA A 451 6.23 -2.29 46.79
N VAL A 452 6.27 -3.20 45.80
CA VAL A 452 5.61 -4.52 45.90
C VAL A 452 6.50 -5.55 46.62
N ALA A 453 7.81 -5.41 46.56
CA ALA A 453 8.74 -6.23 47.35
C ALA A 453 8.60 -5.99 48.86
N SER A 454 8.30 -4.75 49.28
CA SER A 454 8.17 -4.36 50.70
C SER A 454 6.86 -4.83 51.37
N LEU A 455 5.81 -5.13 50.59
CA LEU A 455 4.51 -5.53 51.14
C LEU A 455 4.37 -7.04 51.38
N CYS A 456 5.14 -7.87 50.65
CA CYS A 456 5.11 -9.33 50.83
C CYS A 456 5.96 -9.83 52.01
N ASP A 457 6.98 -9.08 52.43
CA ASP A 457 7.85 -9.46 53.55
C ASP A 457 7.27 -9.14 54.94
N LYS A 458 6.11 -8.47 55.04
CA LYS A 458 5.58 -7.98 56.33
C LYS A 458 4.27 -8.58 56.80
N THR A 459 3.64 -9.52 56.07
CA THR A 459 2.27 -9.94 56.43
C THR A 459 1.98 -11.43 56.59
N PHE A 460 2.96 -12.34 56.62
CA PHE A 460 2.68 -13.72 57.04
C PHE A 460 3.79 -14.35 57.89
N ALA A 461 4.07 -13.73 59.04
CA ALA A 461 4.42 -14.50 60.22
C ALA A 461 3.11 -14.95 60.89
N GLY A 462 2.80 -16.24 60.81
CA GLY A 462 1.81 -16.85 61.69
C GLY A 462 0.60 -17.50 61.02
N THR A 463 0.48 -18.80 61.28
CA THR A 463 -0.78 -19.55 61.42
C THR A 463 -1.59 -19.93 60.16
N SER A 464 -1.26 -21.12 59.66
CA SER A 464 -2.15 -22.29 59.51
C SER A 464 -3.54 -22.13 58.87
N GLY A 465 -3.62 -22.44 57.57
CA GLY A 465 -4.37 -23.61 57.13
C GLY A 465 -5.82 -23.44 56.67
N ALA A 466 -6.12 -22.48 55.79
CA ALA A 466 -7.25 -22.53 54.85
C ALA A 466 -6.83 -21.92 53.50
N ALA A 467 -7.05 -22.65 52.40
CA ALA A 467 -6.52 -22.31 51.07
C ALA A 467 -7.36 -21.26 50.32
N PRO A 468 -6.71 -20.34 49.59
CA PRO A 468 -7.24 -19.92 48.30
C PRO A 468 -6.17 -19.77 47.18
N LEU A 469 -6.62 -20.09 45.96
CA LEU A 469 -6.26 -19.52 44.65
C LEU A 469 -4.83 -18.99 44.45
N CYS A 470 -3.87 -19.90 44.29
CA CYS A 470 -2.76 -19.71 43.34
C CYS A 470 -2.19 -21.09 42.98
N GLY A 471 -2.77 -21.72 41.96
CA GLY A 471 -2.33 -23.02 41.47
C GLY A 471 -1.13 -22.89 40.54
N MET A 472 0.09 -23.03 41.08
CA MET A 472 1.25 -23.52 40.35
C MET A 472 2.03 -24.48 41.26
N ALA A 473 2.16 -25.74 40.82
CA ALA A 473 3.22 -26.61 41.31
C ALA A 473 4.35 -26.60 40.27
N ARG A 474 5.54 -26.16 40.69
CA ARG A 474 6.80 -26.38 39.96
C ARG A 474 7.19 -27.83 40.16
N THR A 475 7.35 -28.59 39.10
CA THR A 475 8.30 -29.72 39.10
C THR A 475 9.47 -29.37 38.20
N VAL A 476 10.62 -29.21 38.85
CA VAL A 476 11.94 -29.17 38.24
C VAL A 476 12.24 -30.56 37.70
N ARG A 477 12.52 -30.64 36.39
CA ARG A 477 13.62 -31.42 35.84
C ARG A 477 14.08 -30.77 34.55
#